data_AF-A0A9P7Q2F0-F1
#
_entry.id   AF-A0A9P7Q2F0-F1
#
_cell.length_a   1.000
_cell.length_b   1.000
_cell.length_c   1.000
_cell.angle_alpha   90.00
_cell.angle_beta   90.00
_cell.angle_gamma   90.00
#
_symmetry.space_group_name_H-M   'P 1'
#
loop_
_entity.id
_entity.type
_entity.pdbx_description
1 polymer ?
#
loop_
_entity_poly.entity_id
_entity_poly.type
_entity_poly.pdbx_seq_one_letter_code
_entity_poly.pdbx_strand_id
1 'polypeptide(L)'
;MENSVTSTSYAAKAASMFTGSLSGGACGVFEIKESSDALVRRMLDYIYTGKYEELSSEVPEEDSESSSSELDEPGPDPKVMLHAKMMEMGDIYLVDGLGLHANDRFNIRLKYQTTRNILVDIVPKVYAMEFKSCKLIRTTLIDCMRKILARRPLPADVEESWEDATRDVPEFTRDLVKSYKDMPVLGHCDSCGNTKTVPVSPLQLKCLLCNRGGASNLRTWD
;
A
#
# COMPACT_ATOMS: atom_id res chain seq x y z
N MET A 1 38.08 -7.07 7.51
CA MET A 1 38.08 -7.70 6.17
C MET A 1 36.83 -8.54 6.07
N GLU A 2 35.67 -7.96 5.72
CA GLU A 2 34.42 -8.74 5.62
C GLU A 2 33.31 -8.03 4.79
N ASN A 3 33.67 -7.08 3.91
CA ASN A 3 32.70 -6.33 3.10
C ASN A 3 32.75 -6.64 1.59
N SER A 4 33.57 -7.60 1.13
CA SER A 4 33.73 -7.87 -0.31
C SER A 4 32.92 -9.06 -0.84
N VAL A 5 32.26 -9.83 0.04
CA VAL A 5 31.56 -11.07 -0.34
C VAL A 5 30.09 -10.83 -0.69
N THR A 6 29.47 -9.78 -0.14
CA THR A 6 28.06 -9.44 -0.40
C THR A 6 27.88 -8.71 -1.73
N SER A 7 28.77 -7.79 -2.10
CA SER A 7 28.72 -7.04 -3.36
C SER A 7 28.89 -7.94 -4.60
N THR A 8 29.74 -8.97 -4.51
CA THR A 8 29.97 -9.94 -5.60
C THR A 8 28.77 -10.89 -5.82
N SER A 9 27.99 -11.17 -4.78
CA SER A 9 26.78 -12.01 -4.87
C SER A 9 25.67 -11.37 -5.70
N TYR A 10 25.43 -10.07 -5.56
CA TYR A 10 24.38 -9.37 -6.32
C TYR A 10 24.77 -9.15 -7.79
N ALA A 11 26.03 -8.81 -8.07
CA ALA A 11 26.53 -8.59 -9.43
C ALA A 11 26.46 -9.85 -10.31
N ALA A 12 26.85 -11.01 -9.77
CA ALA A 12 26.83 -12.27 -10.52
C ALA A 12 25.41 -12.75 -10.85
N LYS A 13 24.43 -12.41 -10.00
CA LYS A 13 23.05 -12.85 -10.13
C LYS A 13 22.24 -11.95 -11.08
N ALA A 14 22.50 -10.63 -11.09
CA ALA A 14 21.83 -9.67 -11.96
C ALA A 14 22.15 -9.90 -13.45
N ALA A 15 23.35 -10.40 -13.75
CA ALA A 15 23.81 -10.69 -15.10
C ALA A 15 22.98 -11.77 -15.83
N SER A 16 22.26 -12.65 -15.11
CA SER A 16 21.47 -13.72 -15.75
C SER A 16 20.10 -13.28 -16.28
N MET A 17 19.58 -12.12 -15.85
CA MET A 17 18.23 -11.67 -16.21
C MET A 17 18.16 -10.91 -17.54
N PHE A 18 19.30 -10.40 -18.04
CA PHE A 18 19.36 -9.64 -19.30
C PHE A 18 19.99 -10.47 -20.43
N THR A 19 19.50 -11.69 -20.66
CA THR A 19 19.97 -12.54 -21.77
C THR A 19 19.38 -12.12 -23.12
N GLY A 20 19.66 -10.88 -23.50
CA GLY A 20 19.77 -10.51 -24.92
C GLY A 20 21.19 -10.81 -25.38
N SER A 21 21.42 -12.01 -25.91
CA SER A 21 22.63 -12.45 -26.64
C SER A 21 23.94 -11.71 -26.31
N LEU A 22 24.45 -11.87 -25.08
CA LEU A 22 25.80 -11.40 -24.74
C LEU A 22 26.76 -12.59 -24.75
N SER A 23 27.53 -12.69 -25.83
CA SER A 23 28.71 -13.54 -25.90
C SER A 23 29.76 -13.01 -24.93
N GLY A 24 30.02 -13.76 -23.85
CA GLY A 24 31.22 -13.65 -23.03
C GLY A 24 31.32 -12.40 -22.13
N GLY A 25 31.16 -12.60 -20.82
CA GLY A 25 31.88 -11.83 -19.80
C GLY A 25 31.61 -10.33 -19.70
N ALA A 26 30.47 -9.82 -20.16
CA ALA A 26 30.10 -8.42 -19.91
C ALA A 26 29.50 -8.29 -18.50
N CYS A 27 30.35 -7.97 -17.51
CA CYS A 27 29.90 -7.43 -16.23
C CYS A 27 29.37 -6.02 -16.47
N GLY A 28 28.11 -5.90 -16.88
CA GLY A 28 27.45 -4.61 -17.07
C GLY A 28 27.13 -4.01 -15.70
N VAL A 29 27.69 -2.82 -15.42
CA VAL A 29 27.20 -1.98 -14.33
C VAL A 29 26.00 -1.23 -14.88
N PHE A 30 24.81 -1.50 -14.32
CA PHE A 30 23.58 -0.78 -14.65
C PHE A 30 23.33 0.28 -13.60
N GLU A 31 23.14 1.52 -14.05
CA GLU A 31 22.80 2.62 -13.17
C GLU A 31 21.29 2.58 -12.86
N ILE A 32 20.96 2.42 -11.59
CA ILE A 32 19.59 2.52 -11.08
C ILE A 32 19.42 3.97 -10.63
N LYS A 33 18.53 4.70 -11.30
CA LYS A 33 18.30 6.12 -11.01
C LYS A 33 17.43 6.29 -9.77
N GLU A 34 17.81 7.28 -8.97
CA GLU A 34 16.94 7.96 -7.98
C GLU A 34 16.19 7.00 -7.02
N SER A 35 16.82 5.88 -6.64
CA SER A 35 16.25 4.90 -5.71
C SER A 35 17.26 4.59 -4.61
N SER A 36 16.82 4.47 -3.36
CA SER A 36 17.74 4.12 -2.28
C SER A 36 18.25 2.68 -2.42
N ASP A 37 19.51 2.44 -2.04
CA ASP A 37 20.12 1.10 -2.02
C ASP A 37 19.24 0.06 -1.32
N ALA A 38 18.55 0.46 -0.25
CA ALA A 38 17.67 -0.41 0.50
C ALA A 38 16.41 -0.83 -0.31
N LEU A 39 15.88 0.03 -1.18
CA LEU A 39 14.76 -0.33 -2.08
C LEU A 39 15.25 -1.22 -3.22
N VAL A 40 16.43 -0.93 -3.75
CA VAL A 40 17.07 -1.74 -4.79
C VAL A 40 17.32 -3.16 -4.30
N ARG A 41 17.91 -3.32 -3.11
CA ARG A 41 18.15 -4.64 -2.51
C ARG A 41 16.85 -5.42 -2.35
N ARG A 42 15.78 -4.79 -1.85
CA ARG A 42 14.45 -5.43 -1.75
C ARG A 42 13.88 -5.82 -3.10
N MET A 43 14.03 -4.99 -4.13
CA MET A 43 13.58 -5.33 -5.49
C MET A 43 14.34 -6.55 -6.03
N LEU A 44 15.66 -6.60 -5.81
CA LEU A 44 16.48 -7.75 -6.17
C LEU A 44 16.10 -9.00 -5.37
N ASP A 45 15.84 -8.89 -4.07
CA ASP A 45 15.36 -10.00 -3.24
C ASP A 45 14.05 -10.57 -3.79
N TYR A 46 13.13 -9.70 -4.19
CA TYR A 46 11.88 -10.12 -4.84
C TYR A 46 12.13 -10.84 -6.15
N ILE A 47 13.02 -10.32 -7.00
CA ILE A 47 13.41 -10.95 -8.25
C ILE A 47 13.95 -12.38 -8.02
N TYR A 48 14.75 -12.61 -6.97
CA TYR A 48 15.34 -13.92 -6.72
C TYR A 48 14.46 -14.89 -5.93
N THR A 49 13.57 -14.38 -5.08
CA THR A 49 12.84 -15.20 -4.09
C THR A 49 11.32 -15.10 -4.20
N GLY A 50 10.82 -14.16 -4.99
CA GLY A 50 9.40 -13.78 -5.05
C GLY A 50 8.91 -13.01 -3.82
N LYS A 51 9.79 -12.59 -2.90
CA LYS A 51 9.47 -11.86 -1.67
C LYS A 51 10.57 -10.86 -1.32
N TYR A 52 10.26 -9.86 -0.50
CA TYR A 52 11.25 -8.96 0.08
C TYR A 52 10.96 -8.72 1.56
N GLU A 53 12.03 -8.49 2.33
CA GLU A 53 11.90 -8.26 3.77
C GLU A 53 11.47 -6.82 4.08
N GLU A 54 10.56 -6.71 5.04
CA GLU A 54 10.10 -5.41 5.56
C GLU A 54 11.08 -4.83 6.58
N LEU A 55 11.94 -5.69 7.15
CA LEU A 55 12.92 -5.39 8.18
C LEU A 55 14.32 -5.44 7.59
N SER A 56 14.71 -4.39 6.86
CA SER A 56 16.13 -4.12 6.65
C SER A 56 16.47 -2.95 7.56
N SER A 57 17.42 -3.18 8.45
CA SER A 57 17.89 -2.33 9.56
C SER A 57 18.54 -0.99 9.13
N GLU A 58 18.31 -0.57 7.88
CA GLU A 58 18.87 0.62 7.27
C GLU A 58 17.69 1.41 6.66
N VAL A 59 16.94 2.09 7.52
CA VAL A 59 16.13 3.22 7.09
C VAL A 59 17.06 4.44 7.15
N PRO A 60 17.24 5.21 6.07
CA PRO A 60 17.86 6.52 6.18
C PRO A 60 16.94 7.36 7.08
N GLU A 61 17.42 7.67 8.28
CA GLU A 61 16.83 8.73 9.08
C GLU A 61 17.08 10.04 8.33
N GLU A 62 16.04 10.55 7.69
CA GLU A 62 15.98 11.98 7.38
C GLU A 62 15.41 12.65 8.63
N ASP A 63 16.33 13.26 9.38
CA ASP A 63 16.14 14.29 10.40
C ASP A 63 14.84 14.23 11.21
N SER A 64 14.85 13.46 12.30
CA SER A 64 14.03 13.79 13.46
C SER A 64 14.80 13.52 14.75
N GLU A 65 15.50 14.54 15.23
CA GLU A 65 15.83 14.62 16.65
C GLU A 65 14.53 14.64 17.45
N SER A 66 14.30 13.63 18.28
CA SER A 66 13.77 13.82 19.64
C SER A 66 13.78 12.52 20.41
N SER A 67 14.56 12.53 21.50
CA SER A 67 14.64 11.49 22.51
C SER A 67 13.43 11.54 23.47
N SER A 68 12.83 10.37 23.68
CA SER A 68 12.17 9.87 24.91
C SER A 68 11.21 10.77 25.70
N SER A 69 9.92 10.42 25.75
CA SER A 69 9.30 9.63 26.84
C SER A 69 7.78 9.83 26.93
N GLU A 70 7.09 8.69 27.13
CA GLU A 70 5.76 8.47 27.74
C GLU A 70 4.47 8.78 26.95
N LEU A 71 3.82 7.67 26.54
CA LEU A 71 2.47 7.47 26.00
C LEU A 71 2.22 7.89 24.54
N ASP A 72 3.12 7.47 23.64
CA ASP A 72 2.89 7.63 22.20
C ASP A 72 1.86 6.60 21.68
N GLU A 73 0.74 7.12 21.17
CA GLU A 73 -0.01 6.46 20.10
C GLU A 73 0.98 5.88 19.08
N PRO A 74 0.81 4.62 18.62
CA PRO A 74 1.76 4.05 17.68
C PRO A 74 1.77 4.93 16.42
N GLY A 75 2.87 5.64 16.22
CA GLY A 75 3.12 6.44 15.03
C GLY A 75 2.91 5.62 13.75
N PRO A 76 2.75 6.27 12.60
CA PRO A 76 2.49 5.59 11.33
C PRO A 76 3.52 4.47 11.11
N ASP A 77 3.06 3.24 10.83
CA ASP A 77 3.99 2.14 10.54
C ASP A 77 4.77 2.52 9.27
N PRO A 78 6.09 2.80 9.36
CA PRO A 78 6.87 3.26 8.21
C PRO A 78 6.86 2.23 7.06
N LYS A 79 6.47 0.99 7.36
CA LYS A 79 6.35 -0.11 6.40
C LYS A 79 5.17 0.05 5.44
N VAL A 80 4.13 0.83 5.77
CA VAL A 80 3.03 1.07 4.82
C VAL A 80 3.58 1.76 3.56
N MET A 81 4.34 2.84 3.75
CA MET A 81 4.90 3.59 2.63
C MET A 81 6.04 2.85 1.91
N LEU A 82 6.74 1.93 2.59
CA LEU A 82 7.68 1.02 1.94
C LEU A 82 7.01 0.27 0.79
N HIS A 83 5.82 -0.31 1.01
CA HIS A 83 5.13 -1.07 -0.02
C HIS A 83 4.65 -0.20 -1.18
N ALA A 84 4.29 1.05 -0.92
CA ALA A 84 3.99 2.02 -1.97
C ALA A 84 5.22 2.29 -2.86
N LYS A 85 6.39 2.51 -2.25
CA LYS A 85 7.67 2.67 -2.97
C LYS A 85 8.08 1.40 -3.72
N MET A 86 7.85 0.22 -3.16
CA MET A 86 8.12 -1.04 -3.87
C MET A 86 7.20 -1.25 -5.08
N MET A 87 5.97 -0.73 -5.04
CA MET A 87 5.09 -0.71 -6.21
C MET A 87 5.63 0.19 -7.31
N GLU A 88 6.09 1.39 -6.94
CA GLU A 88 6.77 2.32 -7.84
C GLU A 88 8.02 1.69 -8.48
N MET A 89 8.86 1.01 -7.69
CA MET A 89 10.01 0.24 -8.22
C MET A 89 9.58 -0.80 -9.26
N GLY A 90 8.47 -1.51 -9.02
CA GLY A 90 7.92 -2.47 -9.97
C GLY A 90 7.51 -1.84 -11.30
N ASP A 91 6.98 -0.62 -11.27
CA ASP A 91 6.61 0.12 -12.48
C ASP A 91 7.84 0.68 -13.21
N ILE A 92 8.78 1.29 -12.49
CA ILE A 92 9.98 1.92 -13.06
C ILE A 92 10.85 0.88 -13.75
N TYR A 93 11.08 -0.26 -13.09
CA TYR A 93 11.98 -1.31 -13.56
C TYR A 93 11.26 -2.48 -14.24
N LEU A 94 9.95 -2.36 -14.46
CA LEU A 94 9.11 -3.37 -15.13
C LEU A 94 9.25 -4.77 -14.51
N VAL A 95 9.29 -4.84 -13.18
CA VAL A 95 9.39 -6.11 -12.44
C VAL A 95 7.99 -6.70 -12.29
N ASP A 96 7.70 -7.69 -13.13
CA ASP A 96 6.39 -8.35 -13.16
C ASP A 96 6.00 -8.90 -11.78
N GLY A 97 4.73 -8.67 -11.41
CA GLY A 97 4.15 -9.12 -10.15
C GLY A 97 4.57 -8.33 -8.90
N LEU A 98 5.68 -7.59 -8.93
CA LEU A 98 6.15 -6.82 -7.76
C LEU A 98 5.12 -5.80 -7.30
N GLY A 99 4.50 -5.07 -8.24
CA GLY A 99 3.46 -4.09 -7.92
C GLY A 99 2.24 -4.71 -7.24
N LEU A 100 1.79 -5.88 -7.71
CA LEU A 100 0.66 -6.61 -7.09
C LEU A 100 1.04 -7.15 -5.70
N HIS A 101 2.22 -7.76 -5.58
CA HIS A 101 2.73 -8.24 -4.29
C HIS A 101 2.84 -7.11 -3.27
N ALA A 102 3.39 -5.97 -3.68
CA ALA A 102 3.50 -4.80 -2.83
C ALA A 102 2.13 -4.22 -2.47
N ASN A 103 1.15 -4.19 -3.39
CA ASN A 103 -0.22 -3.77 -3.08
C ASN A 103 -0.89 -4.65 -2.02
N ASP A 104 -0.69 -5.97 -2.10
CA ASP A 104 -1.24 -6.90 -1.11
C ASP A 104 -0.67 -6.64 0.28
N ARG A 105 0.65 -6.42 0.38
CA ARG A 105 1.30 -6.07 1.65
C ARG A 105 0.87 -4.68 2.15
N PHE A 106 0.75 -3.69 1.25
CA PHE A 106 0.21 -2.37 1.56
C PHE A 106 -1.19 -2.48 2.19
N ASN A 107 -2.11 -3.22 1.56
CA ASN A 107 -3.47 -3.45 2.07
C ASN A 107 -3.47 -4.13 3.45
N ILE A 108 -2.59 -5.11 3.67
CA ILE A 108 -2.45 -5.76 4.98
C ILE A 108 -2.03 -4.74 6.04
N ARG A 109 -0.98 -3.96 5.76
CA ARG A 109 -0.42 -2.98 6.71
C ARG A 109 -1.38 -1.82 6.99
N LEU A 110 -2.14 -1.39 5.97
CA LEU A 110 -3.11 -0.31 6.09
C LEU A 110 -4.22 -0.63 7.10
N LYS A 111 -4.62 -1.90 7.25
CA LYS A 111 -5.65 -2.34 8.21
C LYS A 111 -5.25 -2.14 9.67
N TYR A 112 -3.95 -2.01 9.95
CA TYR A 112 -3.42 -1.81 11.30
C TYR A 112 -3.15 -0.33 11.61
N GLN A 113 -3.39 0.58 10.66
CA GLN A 113 -3.21 2.01 10.88
C GLN A 113 -4.41 2.62 11.60
N THR A 114 -4.15 3.62 12.43
CA THR A 114 -5.19 4.48 12.98
C THR A 114 -5.78 5.33 11.86
N THR A 115 -7.03 5.77 12.01
CA THR A 115 -7.66 6.67 11.03
C THR A 115 -6.86 7.98 10.90
N ARG A 116 -6.30 8.47 12.01
CA ARG A 116 -5.43 9.67 12.02
C ARG A 116 -4.18 9.46 11.16
N ASN A 117 -3.44 8.37 11.35
CA ASN A 117 -2.24 8.06 10.55
C ASN A 117 -2.58 7.94 9.06
N ILE A 118 -3.75 7.37 8.73
CA ILE A 118 -4.20 7.29 7.34
C ILE A 118 -4.39 8.70 6.75
N LEU A 119 -5.09 9.57 7.46
CA LEU A 119 -5.44 10.91 6.98
C LEU A 119 -4.22 11.86 6.92
N VAL A 120 -3.37 11.83 7.95
CA VAL A 120 -2.27 12.78 8.10
C VAL A 120 -1.02 12.32 7.32
N ASP A 121 -0.67 11.03 7.39
CA ASP A 121 0.61 10.57 6.84
C ASP A 121 0.48 9.88 5.49
N ILE A 122 -0.57 9.07 5.30
CA ILE A 122 -0.65 8.16 4.17
C ILE A 122 -1.35 8.82 2.98
N VAL A 123 -2.50 9.48 3.20
CA VAL A 123 -3.25 10.13 2.13
C VAL A 123 -2.40 11.14 1.37
N PRO A 124 -1.72 12.12 2.00
CA PRO A 124 -0.92 13.09 1.26
C PRO A 124 0.20 12.43 0.45
N LYS A 125 0.92 11.47 1.05
CA LYS A 125 2.05 10.80 0.40
C LYS A 125 1.61 9.92 -0.77
N VAL A 126 0.52 9.17 -0.64
CA VAL A 126 -0.01 8.31 -1.72
C VAL A 126 -0.57 9.14 -2.87
N TYR A 127 -1.18 10.29 -2.59
CA TYR A 127 -1.72 11.17 -3.62
C TYR A 127 -0.65 12.02 -4.30
N ALA A 128 0.50 12.28 -3.65
CA ALA A 128 1.67 12.90 -4.27
C ALA A 128 2.46 11.95 -5.20
N MET A 129 2.19 10.64 -5.19
CA MET A 129 2.89 9.67 -6.04
C MET A 129 2.43 9.72 -7.50
N GLU A 130 3.40 9.65 -8.42
CA GLU A 130 3.22 9.77 -9.86
C GLU A 130 3.79 8.58 -10.64
N PHE A 131 3.30 7.36 -10.36
CA PHE A 131 3.66 6.15 -11.12
C PHE A 131 2.44 5.49 -11.77
N LYS A 132 2.67 4.63 -12.78
CA LYS A 132 1.61 4.05 -13.65
C LYS A 132 0.50 3.34 -12.86
N SER A 133 0.88 2.62 -11.81
CA SER A 133 0.03 1.82 -10.93
C SER A 133 -0.52 2.61 -9.74
N CYS A 134 -0.33 3.95 -9.67
CA CYS A 134 -0.78 4.76 -8.53
C CYS A 134 -2.31 4.69 -8.30
N LYS A 135 -3.08 4.42 -9.36
CA LYS A 135 -4.53 4.21 -9.25
C LYS A 135 -4.89 2.99 -8.40
N LEU A 136 -4.10 1.92 -8.45
CA LEU A 136 -4.36 0.69 -7.69
C LEU A 136 -4.17 0.92 -6.19
N ILE A 137 -3.08 1.62 -5.81
CA ILE A 137 -2.82 1.93 -4.40
C ILE A 137 -3.83 2.94 -3.84
N ARG A 138 -4.23 3.95 -4.63
CA ARG A 138 -5.30 4.89 -4.26
C ARG A 138 -6.64 4.15 -4.09
N THR A 139 -6.98 3.23 -4.98
CA THR A 139 -8.19 2.41 -4.85
C THR A 139 -8.19 1.59 -3.56
N THR A 140 -7.05 0.96 -3.24
CA THR A 140 -6.87 0.18 -2.01
C THR A 140 -7.04 1.06 -0.75
N LEU A 141 -6.49 2.28 -0.79
CA LEU A 141 -6.61 3.26 0.29
C LEU A 141 -8.07 3.71 0.48
N ILE A 142 -8.77 4.02 -0.62
CA ILE A 142 -10.19 4.37 -0.59
C ILE A 142 -11.01 3.21 -0.01
N ASP A 143 -10.82 1.97 -0.47
CA ASP A 143 -11.54 0.81 0.05
C ASP A 143 -11.35 0.61 1.57
N CYS A 144 -10.16 0.93 2.09
CA CYS A 144 -9.92 0.94 3.53
C CYS A 144 -10.75 2.02 4.25
N MET A 145 -10.68 3.26 3.78
CA MET A 145 -11.42 4.38 4.36
C MET A 145 -12.92 4.15 4.34
N ARG A 146 -13.45 3.60 3.25
CA ARG A 146 -14.86 3.22 3.17
C ARG A 146 -15.28 2.22 4.23
N LYS A 147 -14.43 1.22 4.52
CA LYS A 147 -14.71 0.23 5.58
C LYS A 147 -14.69 0.86 6.96
N ILE A 148 -13.80 1.83 7.21
CA ILE A 148 -13.75 2.61 8.46
C ILE A 148 -15.08 3.37 8.63
N LEU A 149 -15.46 4.18 7.63
CA LEU A 149 -16.66 5.01 7.63
C LEU A 149 -17.96 4.20 7.64
N ALA A 150 -17.95 2.99 7.08
CA ALA A 150 -19.10 2.10 7.09
C ALA A 150 -19.34 1.46 8.47
N ARG A 151 -18.32 1.32 9.31
CA ARG A 151 -18.43 0.63 10.61
C ARG A 151 -18.80 1.57 11.75
N ARG A 152 -18.21 2.76 11.78
CA ARG A 152 -18.40 3.72 12.87
C ARG A 152 -18.32 5.15 12.35
N PRO A 153 -19.03 6.10 13.00
CA PRO A 153 -18.73 7.52 12.83
C PRO A 153 -17.25 7.79 13.12
N LEU A 154 -16.69 8.80 12.45
CA LEU A 154 -15.36 9.28 12.79
C LEU A 154 -15.38 9.84 14.21
N PRO A 155 -14.38 9.52 15.05
CA PRO A 155 -14.28 10.11 16.38
C PRO A 155 -13.88 11.60 16.27
N ALA A 156 -14.22 12.40 17.28
CA ALA A 156 -14.04 13.86 17.22
C ALA A 156 -12.56 14.28 17.11
N ASP A 157 -11.64 13.48 17.65
CA ASP A 157 -10.19 13.72 17.63
C ASP A 157 -9.55 13.59 16.24
N VAL A 158 -10.27 13.05 15.25
CA VAL A 158 -9.82 12.97 13.86
C VAL A 158 -10.60 13.88 12.90
N GLU A 159 -11.56 14.66 13.39
CA GLU A 159 -12.40 15.53 12.57
C GLU A 159 -11.57 16.63 11.89
N GLU A 160 -10.68 17.29 12.62
CA GLU A 160 -9.74 18.27 12.06
C GLU A 160 -8.83 17.64 11.00
N SER A 161 -8.23 16.47 11.29
CA SER A 161 -7.40 15.74 10.31
C SER A 161 -8.17 15.32 9.06
N TRP A 162 -9.47 15.05 9.20
CA TRP A 162 -10.34 14.78 8.07
C TRP A 162 -10.57 16.03 7.23
N GLU A 163 -10.96 17.14 7.87
CA GLU A 163 -11.15 18.42 7.18
C GLU A 163 -9.88 18.84 6.43
N ASP A 164 -8.73 18.76 7.09
CA ASP A 164 -7.42 19.04 6.51
C ASP A 164 -7.15 18.16 5.30
N ALA A 165 -7.29 16.84 5.42
CA ALA A 165 -7.10 15.92 4.30
C ALA A 165 -8.04 16.23 3.12
N THR A 166 -9.30 16.61 3.39
CA THR A 166 -10.25 16.94 2.31
C THR A 166 -9.94 18.27 1.62
N ARG A 167 -9.37 19.23 2.34
CA ARG A 167 -8.96 20.54 1.84
C ARG A 167 -7.64 20.45 1.08
N ASP A 168 -6.66 19.76 1.64
CA ASP A 168 -5.29 19.74 1.15
C ASP A 168 -5.09 18.67 0.06
N VAL A 169 -5.93 17.64 0.02
CA VAL A 169 -5.92 16.57 -1.00
C VAL A 169 -7.31 16.38 -1.63
N PRO A 170 -7.79 17.30 -2.48
CA PRO A 170 -9.16 17.25 -3.01
C PRO A 170 -9.42 16.04 -3.91
N GLU A 171 -8.39 15.47 -4.55
CA GLU A 171 -8.48 14.22 -5.32
C GLU A 171 -8.90 13.04 -4.45
N PHE A 172 -8.43 12.98 -3.20
CA PHE A 172 -8.83 11.95 -2.25
C PHE A 172 -10.33 12.00 -1.98
N THR A 173 -10.86 13.20 -1.69
CA THR A 173 -12.29 13.41 -1.49
C THR A 173 -13.09 13.01 -2.73
N ARG A 174 -12.61 13.37 -3.92
CA ARG A 174 -13.27 13.05 -5.19
C ARG A 174 -13.34 11.54 -5.42
N ASP A 175 -12.23 10.84 -5.22
CA ASP A 175 -12.16 9.39 -5.38
C ASP A 175 -13.05 8.68 -4.34
N LEU A 176 -13.08 9.18 -3.11
CA LEU A 176 -13.95 8.66 -2.08
C LEU A 176 -15.43 8.83 -2.43
N VAL A 177 -15.86 10.04 -2.81
CA VAL A 177 -17.25 10.29 -3.23
C VAL A 177 -17.61 9.43 -4.44
N LYS A 178 -16.71 9.32 -5.42
CA LYS A 178 -16.92 8.48 -6.60
C LYS A 178 -17.10 7.01 -6.21
N SER A 179 -16.33 6.52 -5.25
CA SER A 179 -16.47 5.14 -4.77
C SER A 179 -17.84 4.83 -4.16
N TYR A 180 -18.47 5.80 -3.47
CA TYR A 180 -19.85 5.67 -2.98
C TYR A 180 -20.88 5.77 -4.10
N LYS A 181 -20.64 6.58 -5.13
CA LYS A 181 -21.50 6.62 -6.31
C LYS A 181 -21.52 5.27 -7.04
N ASP A 182 -20.35 4.68 -7.24
CA ASP A 182 -20.20 3.43 -8.00
C ASP A 182 -20.70 2.23 -7.17
N MET A 183 -20.57 2.30 -5.84
CA MET A 183 -20.96 1.22 -4.93
C MET A 183 -21.47 1.80 -3.61
N PRO A 184 -22.77 2.08 -3.42
CA PRO A 184 -23.23 2.89 -2.28
C PRO A 184 -23.05 2.28 -0.90
N VAL A 185 -23.33 0.98 -0.75
CA VAL A 185 -23.33 0.32 0.56
C VAL A 185 -22.48 -0.95 0.51
N LEU A 186 -21.71 -1.14 1.56
CA LEU A 186 -20.85 -2.31 1.76
C LEU A 186 -21.47 -3.22 2.83
N GLY A 187 -21.29 -4.51 2.67
CA GLY A 187 -21.92 -5.51 3.54
C GLY A 187 -21.29 -6.90 3.45
N HIS A 188 -21.95 -7.90 4.03
CA HIS A 188 -21.55 -9.31 3.96
C HIS A 188 -22.64 -10.13 3.28
N CYS A 189 -22.27 -11.19 2.56
CA CYS A 189 -23.21 -12.10 1.92
C CYS A 189 -22.73 -13.54 2.09
N ASP A 190 -23.55 -14.38 2.71
CA ASP A 190 -23.19 -15.77 2.98
C ASP A 190 -22.93 -16.59 1.70
N SER A 191 -23.61 -16.24 0.61
CA SER A 191 -23.41 -16.90 -0.69
C SER A 191 -22.11 -16.50 -1.38
N CYS A 192 -21.55 -15.31 -1.10
CA CYS A 192 -20.28 -14.84 -1.67
C CYS A 192 -19.08 -15.10 -0.74
N GLY A 193 -19.35 -15.56 0.48
CA GLY A 193 -18.38 -15.78 1.55
C GLY A 193 -18.40 -14.69 2.61
N ASN A 194 -18.42 -15.12 3.88
CA ASN A 194 -18.63 -14.26 5.05
C ASN A 194 -17.45 -13.35 5.37
N THR A 195 -16.27 -13.65 4.82
CA THR A 195 -15.03 -12.90 5.08
C THR A 195 -14.82 -11.73 4.11
N LYS A 196 -15.55 -11.70 2.99
CA LYS A 196 -15.41 -10.67 1.95
C LYS A 196 -16.50 -9.64 2.09
N THR A 197 -16.10 -8.37 2.06
CA THR A 197 -17.03 -7.27 1.92
C THR A 197 -17.58 -7.26 0.50
N VAL A 198 -18.90 -7.17 0.36
CA VAL A 198 -19.60 -7.13 -0.92
C VAL A 198 -20.44 -5.86 -1.06
N PRO A 199 -20.69 -5.39 -2.29
CA PRO A 199 -21.70 -4.37 -2.55
C PRO A 199 -23.10 -4.87 -2.21
N VAL A 200 -23.89 -4.05 -1.52
CA VAL A 200 -25.26 -4.37 -1.11
C VAL A 200 -26.23 -3.27 -1.53
N SER A 201 -27.42 -3.66 -1.97
CA SER A 201 -28.54 -2.73 -2.19
C SER A 201 -29.02 -2.16 -0.85
N PRO A 202 -29.03 -0.83 -0.65
CA PRO A 202 -29.35 -0.21 0.64
C PRO A 202 -30.73 -0.61 1.20
N LEU A 203 -31.73 -0.72 0.33
CA LEU A 203 -33.14 -0.93 0.73
C LEU A 203 -33.52 -2.41 0.79
N GLN A 204 -32.93 -3.24 -0.07
CA GLN A 204 -33.33 -4.64 -0.24
C GLN A 204 -32.36 -5.62 0.40
N LEU A 205 -31.24 -5.13 0.96
CA LEU A 205 -30.19 -5.97 1.54
C LEU A 205 -29.80 -7.12 0.62
N LYS A 206 -29.74 -6.80 -0.68
CA LYS A 206 -29.45 -7.72 -1.77
C LYS A 206 -27.98 -7.58 -2.14
N CYS A 207 -27.25 -8.69 -2.19
CA CYS A 207 -25.87 -8.67 -2.69
C CYS A 207 -25.86 -8.34 -4.18
N LEU A 208 -25.12 -7.30 -4.57
CA LEU A 208 -25.03 -6.88 -5.97
C LEU A 208 -24.10 -7.77 -6.82
N LEU A 209 -23.33 -8.67 -6.19
CA LEU A 209 -22.50 -9.66 -6.91
C LEU A 209 -23.29 -10.91 -7.32
N CYS A 210 -23.99 -11.55 -6.37
CA CYS A 210 -24.71 -12.80 -6.63
C CYS A 210 -26.23 -12.63 -6.82
N ASN A 211 -26.73 -11.40 -6.69
CA ASN A 211 -28.14 -11.06 -6.78
C ASN A 211 -29.07 -11.78 -5.79
N ARG A 212 -28.53 -12.33 -4.69
CA ARG A 212 -29.33 -12.96 -3.62
C ARG A 212 -29.67 -11.96 -2.52
N GLY A 213 -30.84 -12.11 -1.92
CA GLY A 213 -31.25 -11.37 -0.72
C GLY A 213 -30.55 -11.90 0.55
N GLY A 214 -30.68 -11.16 1.64
CA GLY A 214 -30.15 -11.57 2.97
C GLY A 214 -28.70 -11.14 3.23
N ALA A 215 -28.16 -10.18 2.48
CA ALA A 215 -26.88 -9.59 2.79
C ALA A 215 -27.01 -8.63 3.99
N SER A 216 -26.04 -8.62 4.91
CA SER A 216 -26.03 -7.66 6.02
C SER A 216 -25.24 -6.40 5.65
N ASN A 217 -25.59 -5.25 6.22
CA ASN A 217 -24.80 -4.02 6.09
C ASN A 217 -23.62 -4.06 7.07
N LEU A 218 -22.48 -3.46 6.71
CA LEU A 218 -21.34 -3.28 7.63
C LEU A 218 -21.65 -2.41 8.85
N ARG A 219 -22.71 -1.58 8.81
CA ARG A 219 -23.16 -0.75 9.95
C ARG A 219 -23.78 -1.55 11.11
N THR A 220 -24.21 -2.79 10.87
CA THR A 220 -24.98 -3.58 11.83
C THR A 220 -24.17 -4.77 12.32
N TRP A 221 -23.44 -4.57 13.41
CA TRP A 221 -23.09 -5.61 14.36
C TRP A 221 -23.43 -5.03 15.74
N ASP A 222 -24.54 -5.51 16.31
CA ASP A 222 -24.83 -5.34 17.74
C ASP A 222 -23.87 -6.19 18.57
#